data_AF-A0A2V9LXE5-F1
#
_entry.id   AF-A0A2V9LXE5-F1
#
_cell.length_a   1.000
_cell.length_b   1.000
_cell.length_c   1.000
_cell.angle_alpha   90.00
_cell.angle_beta   90.00
_cell.angle_gamma   90.00
#
_symmetry.space_group_name_H-M   'P 1'
#
loop_
_entity.id
_entity.type
_entity.pdbx_description
1 polymer ?
#
loop_
_entity_poly.entity_id
_entity_poly.type
_entity_poly.pdbx_seq_one_letter_code
_entity_poly.pdbx_strand_id
1 'polypeptide(L)'
;MFLMAARVAPAADFPHQIVTSGLGYFPVAVRLRNGDVLAVIRGGAAHIGVKGRLDLVRSTDGGKTWSPPWTAIDGSLDDRNPAIGQLKDGAIVLAYAVAGNYDETGLHFKGGRTDRLFDGVYLTYSRDNGRTWSKSVRDPVIHKFY
;
A
#
# COMPACT_ATOMS: atom_id res chain seq x y z
N MET A 1 42.59 -16.38 -30.96
CA MET A 1 41.92 -15.45 -30.03
C MET A 1 40.43 -15.81 -30.05
N PHE A 2 39.95 -16.55 -29.05
CA PHE A 2 38.54 -16.97 -28.95
C PHE A 2 37.79 -15.99 -28.06
N LEU A 3 36.73 -15.36 -28.59
CA LEU A 3 35.76 -14.61 -27.78
C LEU A 3 34.84 -15.61 -27.09
N MET A 4 34.88 -15.69 -25.76
CA MET A 4 33.78 -16.28 -25.01
C MET A 4 32.60 -15.30 -25.01
N ALA A 5 31.51 -15.67 -25.66
CA ALA A 5 30.23 -15.04 -25.43
C ALA A 5 29.75 -15.43 -24.02
N ALA A 6 29.70 -14.46 -23.11
CA ALA A 6 29.06 -14.66 -21.82
C ALA A 6 27.57 -14.97 -22.07
N ARG A 7 27.17 -16.22 -21.84
CA ARG A 7 25.75 -16.58 -21.80
C ARG A 7 25.15 -15.92 -20.57
N VAL A 8 24.26 -14.93 -20.77
CA VAL A 8 23.34 -14.49 -19.73
C VAL A 8 22.46 -15.71 -19.41
N ALA A 9 22.55 -16.23 -18.19
CA ALA A 9 21.64 -17.27 -17.75
C ALA A 9 20.20 -16.74 -17.86
N PRO A 10 19.23 -17.54 -18.35
CA PRO A 10 17.83 -17.13 -18.28
C PRO A 10 17.51 -16.81 -16.82
N ALA A 11 16.78 -15.71 -16.59
CA ALA A 11 16.27 -15.39 -15.26
C ALA A 11 15.61 -16.65 -14.71
N ALA A 12 16.05 -17.13 -13.54
CA ALA A 12 15.43 -18.28 -12.91
C ALA A 12 13.91 -18.05 -12.84
N ASP A 13 13.11 -19.07 -13.13
CA ASP A 13 11.68 -19.03 -12.88
C ASP A 13 11.47 -18.79 -11.38
N PHE A 14 11.31 -17.53 -10.99
CA PHE A 14 10.98 -17.19 -9.62
C PHE A 14 9.56 -17.70 -9.38
N PRO A 15 9.33 -18.50 -8.33
CA PRO A 15 7.98 -18.93 -7.99
C PRO A 15 7.12 -17.68 -7.78
N HIS A 16 6.00 -17.60 -8.51
CA HIS A 16 5.06 -16.50 -8.41
C HIS A 16 3.78 -17.00 -7.73
N GLN A 17 3.21 -16.16 -6.86
CA GLN A 17 1.92 -16.40 -6.24
C GLN A 17 1.04 -15.18 -6.45
N ILE A 18 -0.22 -15.42 -6.84
CA ILE A 18 -1.25 -14.38 -6.83
C ILE A 18 -1.72 -14.23 -5.37
N VAL A 19 -1.40 -13.09 -4.74
CA VAL A 19 -1.83 -12.78 -3.37
C VAL A 19 -3.25 -12.18 -3.36
N THR A 20 -3.56 -11.36 -4.36
CA THR A 20 -4.90 -10.77 -4.56
C THR A 20 -5.18 -10.64 -6.05
N SER A 21 -6.46 -10.63 -6.44
CA SER A 21 -6.92 -10.50 -7.83
C SER A 21 -7.99 -9.42 -7.92
N GLY A 22 -7.95 -8.59 -8.96
CA GLY A 22 -8.87 -7.47 -9.17
C GLY A 22 -8.70 -6.29 -8.21
N LEU A 23 -7.73 -6.37 -7.29
CA LEU A 23 -7.36 -5.37 -6.29
C LEU A 23 -5.82 -5.36 -6.16
N GLY A 24 -5.27 -4.67 -5.15
CA GLY A 24 -3.84 -4.79 -4.83
C GLY A 24 -2.97 -3.70 -5.45
N TYR A 25 -3.51 -2.49 -5.62
CA TYR A 25 -2.76 -1.39 -6.22
C TYR A 25 -1.77 -0.78 -5.23
N PHE A 26 -0.72 -0.14 -5.74
CA PHE A 26 0.25 0.65 -4.96
C PHE A 26 0.88 -0.13 -3.78
N PRO A 27 1.38 -1.36 -3.99
CA PRO A 27 1.93 -2.17 -2.91
C PRO A 27 3.20 -1.56 -2.32
N VAL A 28 3.30 -1.55 -1.00
CA VAL A 28 4.55 -1.25 -0.27
C VAL A 28 4.74 -2.31 0.81
N ALA A 29 5.94 -2.89 0.88
CA ALA A 29 6.25 -3.96 1.83
C ALA A 29 7.35 -3.55 2.81
N VAL A 30 7.26 -4.04 4.04
CA VAL A 30 8.27 -3.90 5.09
C VAL A 30 8.54 -5.26 5.71
N ARG A 31 9.82 -5.58 5.95
CA ARG A 31 10.20 -6.70 6.81
C ARG A 31 10.19 -6.23 8.26
N LEU A 32 9.36 -6.85 9.08
CA LEU A 32 9.23 -6.57 10.50
C LEU A 32 10.33 -7.27 11.30
N ARG A 33 10.60 -6.76 12.51
CA ARG A 33 11.59 -7.34 13.44
C ARG A 33 11.33 -8.79 13.83
N ASN A 34 10.08 -9.22 13.84
CA ASN A 34 9.72 -10.61 14.12
C ASN A 34 9.99 -11.55 12.92
N GLY A 35 10.49 -11.02 11.80
CA GLY A 35 10.82 -11.78 10.60
C GLY A 35 9.74 -11.75 9.53
N ASP A 36 8.51 -11.37 9.87
CA ASP A 36 7.38 -11.30 8.94
C ASP A 36 7.62 -10.26 7.85
N VAL A 37 7.05 -10.48 6.68
CA VAL A 37 6.87 -9.45 5.66
C VAL A 37 5.42 -8.97 5.75
N LEU A 38 5.24 -7.68 5.99
CA LEU A 38 3.94 -7.01 5.96
C LEU A 38 3.89 -6.11 4.74
N ALA A 39 2.87 -6.27 3.90
CA ALA A 39 2.64 -5.38 2.77
C ALA A 39 1.29 -4.69 2.92
N VAL A 40 1.27 -3.39 2.62
CA VAL A 40 0.05 -2.61 2.45
C VAL A 40 -0.26 -2.50 0.96
N ILE A 41 -1.54 -2.65 0.63
CA ILE A 41 -2.07 -2.57 -0.72
C ILE A 41 -3.35 -1.72 -0.71
N ARG A 42 -3.66 -1.11 -1.84
CA ARG A 42 -4.94 -0.46 -2.04
C ARG A 42 -5.97 -1.44 -2.57
N GLY A 43 -7.07 -1.56 -1.84
CA GLY A 43 -8.25 -2.36 -2.15
C GLY A 43 -9.52 -1.50 -2.24
N GLY A 44 -10.69 -2.14 -2.12
CA GLY A 44 -12.00 -1.48 -2.04
C GLY A 44 -12.55 -0.89 -3.36
N ALA A 45 -11.70 -0.61 -4.34
CA ALA A 45 -12.07 -0.15 -5.68
C ALA A 45 -11.01 -0.53 -6.72
N ALA A 46 -11.33 -0.34 -8.01
CA ALA A 46 -10.35 -0.31 -9.10
C ALA A 46 -9.31 0.80 -8.89
N HIS A 47 -8.31 0.95 -9.76
CA HIS A 47 -7.23 1.97 -9.64
C HIS A 47 -7.74 3.36 -9.24
N ILE A 48 -8.91 3.74 -9.74
CA ILE A 48 -9.65 4.96 -9.38
C ILE A 48 -11.01 4.55 -8.81
N GLY A 49 -11.39 5.17 -7.68
CA GLY A 49 -12.70 5.00 -7.08
C GLY A 49 -12.75 5.48 -5.64
N VAL A 50 -13.83 6.16 -5.28
CA VAL A 50 -14.04 6.80 -3.96
C VAL A 50 -14.06 5.80 -2.78
N LYS A 51 -14.30 4.52 -3.07
CA LYS A 51 -14.29 3.42 -2.09
C LYS A 51 -12.90 2.79 -1.92
N GLY A 52 -11.85 3.44 -2.41
CA GLY A 52 -10.48 2.98 -2.21
C GLY A 52 -10.15 2.94 -0.72
N ARG A 53 -9.60 1.81 -0.28
CA ARG A 53 -9.22 1.56 1.11
C ARG A 53 -7.84 0.92 1.16
N LEU A 54 -7.24 0.81 2.34
CA LEU A 54 -5.95 0.16 2.52
C LEU A 54 -6.10 -1.17 3.25
N ASP A 55 -5.73 -2.25 2.55
CA ASP A 55 -5.69 -3.60 3.08
C ASP A 55 -4.22 -4.01 3.32
N LEU A 56 -3.99 -4.95 4.23
CA LEU A 56 -2.71 -5.54 4.56
C LEU A 56 -2.69 -7.01 4.16
N VAL A 57 -1.54 -7.49 3.73
CA VAL A 57 -1.24 -8.92 3.52
C VAL A 57 0.07 -9.26 4.22
N ARG A 58 0.20 -10.47 4.73
CA ARG A 58 1.38 -10.90 5.49
C ARG A 58 1.93 -12.21 5.00
N SER A 59 3.25 -12.30 5.01
CA SER A 59 3.98 -13.56 4.96
C SER A 59 4.77 -13.76 6.25
N THR A 60 4.77 -14.98 6.77
CA THR A 60 5.57 -15.41 7.93
C THR A 60 6.72 -16.35 7.53
N ASP A 61 6.89 -16.61 6.24
CA ASP A 61 7.84 -17.60 5.70
C ASP A 61 8.78 -17.02 4.62
N GLY A 62 8.99 -15.69 4.67
CA GLY A 62 9.91 -14.98 3.77
C GLY A 62 9.33 -14.69 2.40
N GLY A 63 8.01 -14.61 2.28
CA GLY A 63 7.29 -14.28 1.04
C GLY A 63 6.85 -15.49 0.21
N LYS A 64 6.97 -16.71 0.74
CA LYS A 64 6.61 -17.94 0.02
C LYS A 64 5.11 -18.19 0.04
N THR A 65 4.46 -17.89 1.16
CA THR A 65 3.00 -17.90 1.31
C THR A 65 2.53 -16.60 1.94
N TRP A 66 1.26 -16.25 1.67
CA TRP A 66 0.65 -15.00 2.09
C TRP A 66 -0.73 -15.23 2.69
N SER A 67 -1.08 -14.45 3.71
CA SER A 67 -2.42 -14.41 4.28
C SER A 67 -3.44 -13.83 3.29
N PRO A 68 -4.74 -14.09 3.50
CA PRO A 68 -5.78 -13.24 2.95
C PRO A 68 -5.60 -11.77 3.37
N PRO A 69 -6.09 -10.81 2.58
CA PRO A 69 -6.03 -9.40 2.95
C PRO A 69 -6.95 -9.08 4.14
N TRP A 70 -6.52 -8.17 5.00
CA TRP A 70 -7.37 -7.57 6.03
C TRP A 70 -7.25 -6.05 6.04
N THR A 71 -8.34 -5.37 6.37
CA THR A 71 -8.40 -3.91 6.29
C THR A 71 -7.62 -3.23 7.41
N ALA A 72 -6.80 -2.25 7.05
CA ALA A 72 -6.14 -1.34 7.98
C ALA A 72 -6.86 0.02 8.05
N ILE A 73 -7.26 0.56 6.90
CA ILE A 73 -7.93 1.85 6.75
C ILE A 73 -9.08 1.70 5.78
N ASP A 74 -10.26 2.20 6.15
CA ASP A 74 -11.49 2.23 5.34
C ASP A 74 -12.27 3.51 5.66
N GLY A 75 -11.72 4.62 5.21
CA GLY A 75 -12.30 5.94 5.31
C GLY A 75 -13.49 6.12 4.37
N SER A 76 -14.14 7.28 4.47
CA SER A 76 -15.31 7.60 3.62
C SER A 76 -14.95 8.00 2.18
N LEU A 77 -13.67 8.27 1.92
CA LEU A 77 -13.10 8.69 0.64
C LEU A 77 -11.96 7.72 0.25
N ASP A 78 -11.29 8.00 -0.86
CA ASP A 78 -10.28 7.12 -1.42
C ASP A 78 -8.94 7.20 -0.66
N ASP A 79 -8.75 6.31 0.31
CA ASP A 79 -7.48 6.10 1.00
C ASP A 79 -6.50 5.40 0.05
N ARG A 80 -5.35 6.04 -0.20
CA ARG A 80 -4.45 5.62 -1.26
C ARG A 80 -3.01 6.02 -1.04
N ASN A 81 -2.17 5.54 -1.96
CA ASN A 81 -0.74 5.86 -2.03
C ASN A 81 -0.03 5.63 -0.68
N PRO A 82 -0.13 4.40 -0.12
CA PRO A 82 0.38 4.13 1.21
C PRO A 82 1.90 4.09 1.24
N ALA A 83 2.47 4.33 2.42
CA ALA A 83 3.84 4.01 2.78
C ALA A 83 3.86 3.38 4.18
N ILE A 84 4.62 2.31 4.38
CA ILE A 84 4.66 1.57 5.65
C ILE A 84 6.10 1.40 6.13
N GLY A 85 6.32 1.49 7.44
CA GLY A 85 7.63 1.30 8.07
C GLY A 85 7.51 0.84 9.51
N GLN A 86 8.61 0.35 10.08
CA GLN A 86 8.70 0.01 11.50
C GLN A 86 9.70 0.92 12.21
N LEU A 87 9.25 1.58 13.27
CA LEU A 87 10.02 2.52 14.06
C LEU A 87 11.00 1.82 15.01
N LYS A 88 11.89 2.61 15.62
CA LYS A 88 12.90 2.11 16.57
C LYS A 88 12.30 1.45 17.82
N ASP A 89 11.13 1.90 18.26
CA ASP A 89 10.41 1.33 19.41
C ASP A 89 9.55 0.10 19.05
N GLY A 90 9.57 -0.33 17.78
CA GLY A 90 8.81 -1.48 17.29
C GLY A 90 7.41 -1.14 16.78
N ALA A 91 6.91 0.08 16.97
CA ALA A 91 5.65 0.50 16.39
C ALA A 91 5.73 0.48 14.86
N ILE A 92 4.66 0.06 14.20
CA ILE A 92 4.52 0.15 12.75
C ILE A 92 3.81 1.48 12.46
N VAL A 93 4.37 2.27 11.56
CA VAL A 93 3.74 3.49 11.04
C VAL A 93 3.22 3.21 9.63
N LEU A 94 1.99 3.65 9.37
CA LEU A 94 1.38 3.70 8.05
C LEU A 94 1.06 5.16 7.75
N ALA A 95 1.64 5.66 6.66
CA ALA A 95 1.32 6.94 6.07
C ALA A 95 0.48 6.72 4.81
N TYR A 96 -0.51 7.56 4.56
CA TYR A 96 -1.35 7.46 3.36
C TYR A 96 -2.00 8.80 3.02
N ALA A 97 -2.41 8.95 1.76
CA ALA A 97 -3.15 10.12 1.30
C ALA A 97 -4.65 9.80 1.17
N VAL A 98 -5.49 10.81 1.30
CA VAL A 98 -6.93 10.72 1.03
C VAL A 98 -7.25 11.54 -0.20
N ALA A 99 -7.77 10.89 -1.26
CA ALA A 99 -8.21 11.58 -2.46
C ALA A 99 -9.73 11.78 -2.47
N GLY A 100 -10.14 12.97 -2.91
CA GLY A 100 -11.52 13.37 -3.08
C GLY A 100 -11.80 13.93 -4.48
N ASN A 101 -12.86 14.74 -4.57
CA ASN A 101 -13.34 15.36 -5.81
C ASN A 101 -13.70 14.34 -6.91
N TYR A 102 -14.50 13.35 -6.54
CA TYR A 102 -15.05 12.36 -7.46
C TYR A 102 -16.37 12.83 -8.10
N ASP A 103 -16.69 12.30 -9.28
CA ASP A 103 -17.99 12.47 -9.93
C ASP A 103 -19.12 11.77 -9.16
N GLU A 104 -20.37 11.95 -9.61
CA GLU A 104 -21.55 11.36 -8.97
C GLU A 104 -21.51 9.83 -8.95
N THR A 105 -20.73 9.21 -9.86
CA THR A 105 -20.54 7.75 -9.89
C THR A 105 -19.53 7.29 -8.84
N GLY A 106 -18.63 8.17 -8.40
CA GLY A 106 -17.53 7.83 -7.51
C GLY A 106 -16.40 7.07 -8.20
N LEU A 107 -16.42 6.94 -9.54
CA LEU A 107 -15.45 6.13 -10.30
C LEU A 107 -14.47 6.98 -11.12
N HIS A 108 -14.72 8.28 -11.24
CA HIS A 108 -13.85 9.22 -11.93
C HIS A 108 -13.61 10.47 -11.10
N PHE A 109 -12.41 11.04 -11.21
CA PHE A 109 -12.16 12.38 -10.68
C PHE A 109 -12.91 13.43 -11.51
N LYS A 110 -13.46 14.45 -10.87
CA LYS A 110 -13.97 15.65 -11.53
C LYS A 110 -12.79 16.51 -11.97
N GLY A 111 -12.84 17.02 -13.20
CA GLY A 111 -11.83 17.93 -13.74
C GLY A 111 -10.54 17.26 -14.21
N GLY A 112 -9.52 18.09 -14.46
CA GLY A 112 -8.20 17.67 -14.90
C GLY A 112 -7.30 17.19 -13.76
N ARG A 113 -6.06 16.80 -14.10
CA ARG A 113 -5.06 16.39 -13.08
C ARG A 113 -4.81 17.46 -12.02
N THR A 114 -4.87 18.74 -12.40
CA THR A 114 -4.68 19.89 -11.52
C THR A 114 -5.86 20.14 -10.58
N ASP A 115 -7.02 19.54 -10.84
CA ASP A 115 -8.25 19.70 -10.04
C ASP A 115 -8.42 18.55 -9.03
N ARG A 116 -7.48 17.60 -8.99
CA ARG A 116 -7.49 16.49 -8.03
C ARG A 116 -7.29 17.03 -6.62
N LEU A 117 -8.25 16.75 -5.74
CA LEU A 117 -8.15 17.13 -4.34
C LEU A 117 -7.55 15.97 -3.55
N PHE A 118 -6.38 16.21 -2.98
CA PHE A 118 -5.83 15.37 -1.90
C PHE A 118 -5.99 16.13 -0.60
N ASP A 119 -6.74 15.56 0.35
CA ASP A 119 -7.01 16.21 1.62
C ASP A 119 -5.72 16.40 2.45
N GLY A 120 -4.76 15.48 2.33
CA GLY A 120 -3.45 15.56 2.96
C GLY A 120 -2.85 14.17 3.14
N VAL A 121 -1.74 14.09 3.88
CA VAL A 121 -1.23 12.80 4.39
C VAL A 121 -1.64 12.58 5.83
N TYR A 122 -2.01 11.35 6.11
CA TYR A 122 -2.41 10.85 7.40
C TYR A 122 -1.40 9.85 7.91
N LEU A 123 -1.17 9.86 9.21
CA LEU A 123 -0.34 8.91 9.93
C LEU A 123 -1.20 8.12 10.89
N THR A 124 -1.00 6.81 10.92
CA THR A 124 -1.55 5.91 11.93
C THR A 124 -0.50 4.89 12.36
N TYR A 125 -0.65 4.36 13.56
CA TYR A 125 0.33 3.49 14.19
C TYR A 125 -0.29 2.20 14.69
N SER A 126 0.45 1.11 14.56
CA SER A 126 0.11 -0.17 15.15
C SER A 126 1.19 -0.62 16.13
N ARG A 127 0.76 -1.15 17.28
CA ARG A 127 1.64 -1.72 18.32
C ARG A 127 1.47 -3.22 18.50
N ASP A 128 0.66 -3.87 17.66
CA ASP A 128 0.31 -5.29 17.76
C ASP A 128 0.59 -6.07 16.46
N ASN A 129 1.62 -5.60 15.73
CA ASN A 129 1.99 -6.08 14.40
C ASN A 129 0.82 -5.96 13.42
N GLY A 130 0.31 -4.75 13.19
CA GLY A 130 -0.64 -4.43 12.12
C GLY A 130 -2.04 -5.04 12.27
N ARG A 131 -2.40 -5.55 13.47
CA ARG A 131 -3.75 -6.10 13.71
C ARG A 131 -4.74 -4.99 14.00
N THR A 132 -4.33 -4.01 14.80
CA THR A 132 -5.11 -2.80 15.08
C THR A 132 -4.27 -1.55 14.85
N TRP A 133 -4.97 -0.46 14.61
CA TRP A 133 -4.39 0.83 14.24
C TRP A 133 -4.98 1.93 15.12
N SER A 134 -4.15 2.90 15.50
CA SER A 134 -4.61 4.09 16.20
C SER A 134 -5.53 4.93 15.33
N LYS A 135 -6.22 5.91 15.93
CA LYS A 135 -6.89 6.96 15.16
C LYS A 135 -5.88 7.63 14.22
N SER A 136 -6.23 7.76 12.95
CA SER A 136 -5.41 8.47 11.97
C SER A 136 -5.34 9.97 12.28
N VAL A 137 -4.14 10.53 12.19
CA VAL A 137 -3.87 11.94 12.41
C VAL A 137 -3.34 12.55 11.12
N ARG A 138 -3.97 13.62 10.65
CA ARG A 138 -3.49 14.38 9.49
C ARG A 138 -2.19 15.08 9.85
N ASP A 139 -1.17 14.92 9.02
CA ASP A 139 0.07 15.66 9.16
C ASP A 139 -0.13 17.13 8.77
N PRO A 140 0.26 18.11 9.62
CA PRO A 140 0.05 19.53 9.33
C PRO A 140 1.10 20.10 8.35
N VAL A 141 2.28 19.50 8.26
CA VAL A 141 3.42 19.99 7.46
C VAL A 141 3.34 19.47 6.03
N ILE A 142 2.65 18.35 5.83
CA ILE A 142 2.54 17.68 4.56
C ILE A 142 1.15 17.95 3.95
N HIS A 143 1.07 18.98 3.11
CA HIS A 143 -0.18 19.49 2.56
C HIS A 143 -0.30 19.39 1.04
N LYS A 144 0.76 18.99 0.32
CA LYS A 144 0.74 18.79 -1.14
C LYS A 144 1.68 17.67 -1.57
N PHE A 145 1.19 16.79 -2.44
CA PHE A 145 2.01 15.91 -3.26
C PHE A 145 1.44 15.94 -4.67
N TYR A 146 2.31 16.24 -5.63
CA TYR A 146 2.00 16.56 -7.03
C TYR A 146 1.34 17.92 -7.24
#